data_AF-A0A9E1ZLM0-F1
#
_entry.id   AF-A0A9E1ZLM0-F1
#
_cell.length_a   1.000
_cell.length_b   1.000
_cell.length_c   1.000
_cell.angle_alpha   90.00
_cell.angle_beta   90.00
_cell.angle_gamma   90.00
#
_symmetry.space_group_name_H-M   'P 1'
#
loop_
_entity.id
_entity.type
_entity.pdbx_description
1 polymer ?
#
loop_
_entity_poly.entity_id
_entity_poly.type
_entity_poly.pdbx_seq_one_letter_code
_entity_poly.pdbx_strand_id
1 'polypeptide(L)'
;MSIVACKITKEGYEIAADSISVRGSTQTKNNTSRSKLVEVNNMVIGSVGLAEESSLLQIFAKTHQPAAATEEGILEFWSEFSEWKKKRTDRSNIENSYFIGIDGIVFYINHWLIASVTSYQAIGAGMDFALAVLHLGHNAEAAVETAIELSIYCESPVQVVKKKSK
;
A
#
# COMPACT_ATOMS: atom_id res chain seq x y z
N MET A 1 6.90 -7.43 -7.83
CA MET A 1 5.59 -8.05 -7.57
C MET A 1 5.49 -8.37 -6.09
N SER A 2 4.28 -8.39 -5.51
CA SER A 2 4.01 -8.29 -4.07
C SER A 2 2.49 -8.32 -3.84
N ILE A 3 2.04 -8.34 -2.59
CA ILE A 3 0.65 -8.12 -2.18
C ILE A 3 0.57 -7.13 -1.01
N VAL A 4 -0.43 -6.26 -1.05
CA VAL A 4 -0.91 -5.50 0.10
C VAL A 4 -2.43 -5.66 0.17
N ALA A 5 -2.96 -6.00 1.34
CA ALA A 5 -4.38 -6.18 1.61
C ALA A 5 -4.85 -5.17 2.66
N CYS A 6 -6.08 -4.67 2.52
CA CYS A 6 -6.73 -3.77 3.45
C CYS A 6 -8.10 -4.31 3.84
N LYS A 7 -8.44 -4.20 5.13
CA LYS A 7 -9.77 -4.48 5.66
C LYS A 7 -10.23 -3.36 6.58
N ILE A 8 -11.43 -2.86 6.33
CA ILE A 8 -12.15 -1.98 7.25
C ILE A 8 -12.84 -2.84 8.31
N THR A 9 -12.72 -2.43 9.55
CA THR A 9 -13.26 -3.09 10.73
C THR A 9 -14.20 -2.13 11.46
N LYS A 10 -14.95 -2.65 12.43
CA LYS A 10 -15.81 -1.81 13.28
C LYS A 10 -15.03 -0.79 14.11
N GLU A 11 -13.77 -1.10 14.41
CA GLU A 11 -12.93 -0.30 15.31
C GLU A 11 -11.95 0.60 14.54
N GLY A 12 -11.86 0.50 13.21
CA GLY A 12 -10.84 1.17 12.39
C GLY A 12 -10.47 0.34 11.17
N TYR A 13 -9.18 0.18 10.88
CA TYR A 13 -8.72 -0.59 9.73
C TYR A 13 -7.46 -1.42 10.00
N GLU A 14 -7.26 -2.43 9.15
CA GLU A 14 -6.06 -3.26 9.10
C GLU A 14 -5.48 -3.19 7.69
N ILE A 15 -4.17 -2.97 7.57
CA ILE A 15 -3.43 -3.12 6.32
C ILE A 15 -2.32 -4.14 6.57
N ALA A 16 -2.19 -5.12 5.67
CA ALA A 16 -1.15 -6.12 5.71
C ALA A 16 -0.38 -6.16 4.39
N ALA A 17 0.91 -6.49 4.44
CA ALA A 17 1.78 -6.57 3.28
C ALA A 17 2.77 -7.73 3.40
N ASP A 18 3.17 -8.29 2.26
CA ASP A 18 4.27 -9.26 2.18
C ASP A 18 5.64 -8.56 2.16
N SER A 19 6.73 -9.32 2.21
CA SER A 19 8.11 -8.78 2.31
C SER A 19 8.90 -8.80 0.99
N ILE A 20 8.43 -9.50 -0.04
CA ILE A 20 9.22 -9.80 -1.24
C ILE A 20 9.78 -8.54 -1.93
N SER A 21 10.97 -8.66 -2.51
CA SER A 21 11.40 -7.80 -3.61
C SER A 21 12.01 -8.63 -4.72
N VAL A 22 11.81 -8.22 -5.97
CA VAL A 22 12.14 -9.04 -7.14
C VAL A 22 12.99 -8.24 -8.12
N ARG A 23 14.08 -8.85 -8.63
CA ARG A 23 14.92 -8.34 -9.72
C ARG A 23 15.01 -9.39 -10.81
N GLY A 24 14.36 -9.16 -11.95
CA GLY A 24 14.15 -10.21 -12.95
C GLY A 24 13.31 -11.34 -12.37
N SER A 25 13.85 -12.56 -12.35
CA SER A 25 13.22 -13.71 -11.69
C SER A 25 13.76 -13.98 -10.27
N THR A 26 14.75 -13.19 -9.81
CA THR A 26 15.42 -13.40 -8.53
C THR A 26 14.70 -12.66 -7.41
N GLN A 27 14.34 -13.40 -6.37
CA GLN A 27 13.69 -12.88 -5.18
C GLN A 27 14.73 -12.53 -4.12
N THR A 28 14.60 -11.37 -3.48
CA THR A 28 15.30 -11.07 -2.23
C THR A 28 14.31 -11.26 -1.09
N LYS A 29 14.64 -12.18 -0.18
CA LYS A 29 13.82 -12.58 0.98
C LYS A 29 14.58 -12.24 2.25
N ASN A 30 13.94 -11.57 3.22
CA ASN A 30 14.43 -11.38 4.60
C ASN A 30 15.87 -10.89 4.75
N ASN A 31 16.37 -10.11 3.79
CA ASN A 31 17.76 -9.65 3.77
C ASN A 31 17.88 -8.12 3.67
N THR A 32 16.77 -7.40 3.81
CA THR A 32 16.73 -5.93 3.77
C THR A 32 15.75 -5.43 4.82
N SER A 33 16.01 -4.26 5.40
CA SER A 33 15.07 -3.54 6.28
C SER A 33 13.94 -2.83 5.52
N ARG A 34 13.81 -3.05 4.21
CA ARG A 34 12.77 -2.44 3.39
C ARG A 34 11.40 -2.97 3.82
N SER A 35 10.49 -2.05 4.07
CA SER A 35 9.07 -2.34 4.21
C SER A 35 8.28 -1.74 3.06
N LYS A 36 7.19 -2.43 2.68
CA LYS A 36 6.15 -1.92 1.77
C LYS A 36 5.02 -1.22 2.50
N LEU A 37 4.92 -1.45 3.81
CA LEU A 37 3.92 -0.90 4.71
C LEU A 37 4.64 -0.02 5.73
N VAL A 38 4.52 1.29 5.55
CA VAL A 38 5.26 2.27 6.36
C VAL A 38 4.31 3.22 7.07
N GLU A 39 4.67 3.60 8.28
CA GLU A 39 3.98 4.66 9.02
C GLU A 39 4.82 5.94 8.96
N VAL A 40 4.23 7.02 8.45
CA VAL A 40 4.94 8.29 8.26
C VAL A 40 3.95 9.45 8.27
N ASN A 41 4.27 10.51 9.01
CA ASN A 41 3.48 11.75 9.04
C ASN A 41 1.96 11.52 9.20
N ASN A 42 1.58 10.75 10.23
CA ASN A 42 0.21 10.32 10.53
C ASN A 42 -0.49 9.46 9.46
N MET A 43 0.24 9.06 8.41
CA MET A 43 -0.25 8.17 7.36
C MET A 43 0.28 6.75 7.55
N VAL A 44 -0.49 5.76 7.09
CA VAL A 44 -0.06 4.40 6.84
C VAL A 44 -0.05 4.19 5.34
N ILE A 45 1.13 3.97 4.74
CA ILE A 45 1.28 3.81 3.29
C ILE A 45 1.65 2.37 2.96
N GLY A 46 0.75 1.67 2.27
CA GLY A 46 1.00 0.38 1.65
C GLY A 46 1.28 0.57 0.15
N SER A 47 2.28 -0.11 -0.40
CA SER A 47 2.68 0.09 -1.81
C SER A 47 3.04 -1.21 -2.54
N VAL A 48 2.64 -1.31 -3.81
CA VAL A 48 3.06 -2.38 -4.72
C VAL A 48 3.53 -1.81 -6.05
N GLY A 49 4.52 -2.48 -6.66
CA GLY A 49 5.12 -2.08 -7.94
C GLY A 49 6.64 -1.87 -7.80
N LEU A 50 7.15 -0.82 -8.42
CA LEU A 50 8.56 -0.45 -8.42
C LEU A 50 9.03 0.02 -7.04
N ALA A 51 10.09 -0.60 -6.56
CA ALA A 51 10.68 -0.28 -5.25
C ALA A 51 11.19 1.15 -5.16
N GLU A 52 11.77 1.66 -6.24
CA GLU A 52 12.24 3.04 -6.32
C GLU A 52 11.13 4.05 -6.05
N GLU A 53 9.95 3.85 -6.66
CA GLU A 53 8.84 4.80 -6.52
C GLU A 53 8.24 4.74 -5.11
N SER A 54 8.14 3.54 -4.52
CA SER A 54 7.73 3.41 -3.11
C SER A 54 8.69 4.15 -2.17
N SER A 55 10.01 4.10 -2.42
CA SER A 55 10.99 4.83 -1.62
C SER A 55 10.89 6.35 -1.81
N LEU A 56 10.59 6.82 -3.03
CA LEU A 56 10.39 8.24 -3.31
C LEU A 56 9.16 8.78 -2.59
N LEU A 57 8.03 8.07 -2.62
CA LEU A 57 6.83 8.46 -1.89
C LEU A 57 7.09 8.49 -0.37
N GLN A 58 7.80 7.49 0.16
CA GLN A 58 8.18 7.47 1.58
C GLN A 58 9.00 8.69 1.98
N ILE A 59 9.94 9.14 1.14
CA ILE A 59 10.74 10.35 1.42
C ILE A 59 9.86 11.60 1.34
N PHE A 60 9.02 11.71 0.30
CA PHE A 60 8.11 12.84 0.13
C PHE A 60 7.15 12.99 1.32
N ALA A 61 6.57 11.88 1.76
CA ALA A 61 5.61 11.82 2.87
C ALA A 61 6.22 12.19 4.24
N LYS A 62 7.55 12.27 4.37
CA LYS A 62 8.17 12.74 5.63
C LYS A 62 7.87 14.20 5.96
N THR A 63 7.59 15.01 4.94
CA THR A 63 7.39 16.47 5.11
C THR A 63 6.11 16.98 4.46
N HIS A 64 5.35 16.10 3.81
CA HIS A 64 4.09 16.44 3.14
C HIS A 64 3.00 15.48 3.62
N GLN A 65 1.78 15.98 3.72
CA GLN A 65 0.57 15.20 4.01
C GLN A 65 -0.60 15.83 3.25
N PRO A 66 -1.66 15.06 2.97
CA PRO A 66 -2.92 15.61 2.49
C PRO A 66 -3.45 16.71 3.40
N ALA A 67 -4.05 17.76 2.82
CA ALA A 67 -4.67 18.84 3.59
C ALA A 67 -5.91 18.37 4.37
N ALA A 68 -6.61 17.37 3.83
CA ALA A 68 -7.74 16.72 4.46
C ALA A 68 -7.78 15.23 4.07
N ALA A 69 -8.39 14.41 4.94
CA ALA A 69 -8.68 13.01 4.66
C ALA A 69 -9.93 12.88 3.75
N THR A 70 -9.85 13.41 2.53
CA THR A 70 -10.88 13.25 1.47
C THR A 70 -10.22 12.84 0.17
N GLU A 71 -11.00 12.33 -0.79
CA GLU A 71 -10.48 11.93 -2.10
C GLU A 71 -9.80 13.10 -2.82
N GLU A 72 -10.36 14.31 -2.72
CA GLU A 72 -9.76 15.54 -3.25
C GLU A 72 -8.45 15.90 -2.54
N GLY A 73 -8.41 15.80 -1.20
CA GLY A 73 -7.20 16.07 -0.44
C GLY A 73 -6.06 15.11 -0.76
N ILE A 74 -6.38 13.82 -1.00
CA ILE A 74 -5.40 12.85 -1.51
C ILE A 74 -5.01 13.21 -2.95
N LEU A 75 -5.94 13.63 -3.82
CA LEU A 75 -5.65 13.96 -5.21
C LEU A 75 -4.68 15.14 -5.34
N GLU A 76 -4.85 16.18 -4.52
CA GLU A 76 -3.94 17.31 -4.45
C GLU A 76 -2.53 16.88 -3.98
N PHE A 77 -2.46 16.08 -2.90
CA PHE A 77 -1.21 15.48 -2.43
C PHE A 77 -0.54 14.60 -3.50
N TRP A 78 -1.34 13.87 -4.29
CA TRP A 78 -0.86 13.02 -5.38
C TRP A 78 -0.30 13.83 -6.53
N SER A 79 -0.95 14.95 -6.87
CA SER A 79 -0.47 15.91 -7.86
C SER A 79 0.87 16.52 -7.42
N GLU A 80 0.98 16.92 -6.15
CA GLU A 80 2.22 17.44 -5.60
C GLU A 80 3.35 16.39 -5.65
N PHE A 81 3.07 15.13 -5.30
CA PHE A 81 4.05 14.05 -5.40
C PHE A 81 4.53 13.84 -6.84
N SER A 82 3.61 13.85 -7.82
CA SER A 82 3.93 13.75 -9.25
C SER A 82 4.91 14.83 -9.70
N GLU A 83 4.66 16.09 -9.33
CA GLU A 83 5.55 17.21 -9.64
C GLU A 83 6.91 17.10 -8.91
N TRP A 84 6.87 16.73 -7.64
CA TRP A 84 8.06 16.54 -6.80
C TRP A 84 8.96 15.43 -7.35
N LYS A 85 8.36 14.34 -7.84
CA LYS A 85 9.03 13.21 -8.49
C LYS A 85 9.63 13.61 -9.83
N LYS A 86 8.89 14.38 -10.65
CA LYS A 86 9.36 14.89 -11.94
C LYS A 86 10.63 15.73 -11.77
N LYS A 87 10.66 16.65 -10.79
CA LYS A 87 11.85 17.48 -10.51
C LYS A 87 13.12 16.68 -10.17
N ARG A 88 12.99 15.43 -9.72
CA ARG A 88 14.12 14.57 -9.31
C ARG A 88 14.52 13.51 -10.31
N THR A 89 13.56 13.03 -11.09
CA THR A 89 13.73 11.84 -11.94
C THR A 89 13.39 12.08 -13.40
N ASP A 90 12.91 13.29 -13.73
CA ASP A 90 12.32 13.66 -15.01
C ASP A 90 11.09 12.82 -15.42
N ARG A 91 10.47 12.13 -14.45
CA ARG A 91 9.27 11.31 -14.64
C ARG A 91 8.15 11.78 -13.71
N SER A 92 7.03 12.23 -14.28
CA SER A 92 5.82 12.60 -13.52
C SER A 92 4.85 11.44 -13.29
N ASN A 93 4.85 10.45 -14.18
CA ASN A 93 3.88 9.35 -14.07
C ASN A 93 4.07 8.58 -12.77
N ILE A 94 2.96 8.21 -12.14
CA ILE A 94 2.93 7.36 -10.96
C ILE A 94 2.40 6.00 -11.42
N GLU A 95 3.25 4.97 -11.32
CA GLU A 95 2.99 3.65 -11.89
C GLU A 95 2.52 2.65 -10.83
N ASN A 96 2.92 2.84 -9.57
CA ASN A 96 2.54 1.93 -8.50
C ASN A 96 1.08 2.13 -8.09
N SER A 97 0.56 1.10 -7.42
CA SER A 97 -0.69 1.19 -6.66
C SER A 97 -0.40 1.30 -5.17
N TYR A 98 -1.28 2.00 -4.46
CA TYR A 98 -1.09 2.30 -3.05
C TYR A 98 -2.37 2.16 -2.24
N PHE A 99 -2.18 1.92 -0.95
CA PHE A 99 -3.12 2.32 0.08
C PHE A 99 -2.53 3.45 0.89
N ILE A 100 -3.32 4.47 1.19
CA ILE A 100 -2.96 5.52 2.15
C ILE A 100 -4.05 5.58 3.22
N GLY A 101 -3.70 5.17 4.44
CA GLY A 101 -4.53 5.33 5.61
C GLY A 101 -4.23 6.65 6.33
N ILE A 102 -5.24 7.51 6.52
CA ILE A 102 -5.13 8.79 7.23
C ILE A 102 -6.45 9.11 7.93
N ASP A 103 -6.39 9.58 9.18
CA ASP A 103 -7.57 9.90 10.01
C ASP A 103 -8.69 8.84 10.02
N GLY A 104 -8.31 7.56 10.05
CA GLY A 104 -9.25 6.43 10.11
C GLY A 104 -9.83 6.01 8.74
N ILE A 105 -9.54 6.74 7.66
CA ILE A 105 -9.96 6.41 6.31
C ILE A 105 -8.79 5.78 5.55
N VAL A 106 -9.06 4.76 4.73
CA VAL A 106 -8.06 4.21 3.81
C VAL A 106 -8.47 4.53 2.38
N PHE A 107 -7.56 5.13 1.63
CA PHE A 107 -7.72 5.42 0.21
C PHE A 107 -6.96 4.39 -0.62
N TYR A 108 -7.65 3.76 -1.56
CA TYR A 108 -7.08 3.02 -2.67
C TYR A 108 -6.65 3.99 -3.75
N ILE A 109 -5.42 3.84 -4.24
CA ILE A 109 -4.87 4.67 -5.30
C ILE A 109 -4.30 3.81 -6.42
N ASN A 110 -4.79 4.03 -7.63
CA ASN A 110 -4.27 3.42 -8.85
C ASN A 110 -4.17 4.46 -9.94
N HIS A 111 -2.93 4.81 -10.32
CA HIS A 111 -2.66 5.97 -11.16
C HIS A 111 -3.31 7.25 -10.59
N TRP A 112 -4.33 7.78 -11.26
CA TRP A 112 -5.09 8.97 -10.83
C TRP A 112 -6.47 8.63 -10.26
N LEU A 113 -6.84 7.35 -10.20
CA LEU A 113 -8.04 6.91 -9.51
C LEU A 113 -7.75 6.85 -8.01
N ILE A 114 -8.46 7.67 -7.25
CA ILE A 114 -8.44 7.67 -5.78
C ILE A 114 -9.86 7.35 -5.33
N ALA A 115 -9.99 6.36 -4.45
CA ALA A 115 -11.28 5.96 -3.91
C ALA A 115 -11.15 5.51 -2.46
N SER A 116 -12.12 5.84 -1.63
CA SER A 116 -12.20 5.38 -0.25
C SER A 116 -12.54 3.89 -0.19
N VAL A 117 -11.77 3.10 0.57
CA VAL A 117 -12.07 1.68 0.84
C VAL A 117 -13.15 1.60 1.90
N THR A 118 -14.30 1.02 1.58
CA THR A 118 -15.47 0.95 2.49
C THR A 118 -15.62 -0.38 3.22
N SER A 119 -15.05 -1.47 2.69
CA SER A 119 -15.12 -2.81 3.28
C SER A 119 -13.76 -3.50 3.30
N TYR A 120 -13.21 -3.80 2.13
CA TYR A 120 -11.89 -4.39 1.96
C TYR A 120 -11.41 -4.17 0.53
N GLN A 121 -10.10 -4.25 0.32
CA GLN A 121 -9.47 -4.18 -1.00
C GLN A 121 -8.09 -4.83 -0.95
N ALA A 122 -7.55 -5.25 -2.09
CA ALA A 122 -6.16 -5.68 -2.20
C ALA A 122 -5.51 -5.14 -3.47
N ILE A 123 -4.19 -5.01 -3.45
CA ILE A 123 -3.38 -4.53 -4.57
C ILE A 123 -2.17 -5.44 -4.77
N GLY A 124 -1.72 -5.56 -6.02
CA GLY A 124 -0.52 -6.30 -6.39
C GLY A 124 -0.81 -7.69 -6.96
N ALA A 125 0.25 -8.47 -7.15
CA ALA A 125 0.20 -9.73 -7.89
C ALA A 125 -0.53 -10.86 -7.15
N GLY A 126 -0.69 -10.76 -5.83
CA GLY A 126 -1.47 -11.70 -5.02
C GLY A 126 -2.93 -11.29 -4.79
N MET A 127 -3.43 -10.25 -5.46
CA MET A 127 -4.70 -9.62 -5.09
C MET A 127 -5.90 -10.56 -5.20
N ASP A 128 -5.96 -11.44 -6.22
CA ASP A 128 -7.12 -12.31 -6.42
C ASP A 128 -7.29 -13.31 -5.27
N PHE A 129 -6.18 -13.88 -4.78
CA PHE A 129 -6.17 -14.75 -3.62
C PHE A 129 -6.56 -14.01 -2.35
N ALA A 130 -5.98 -12.82 -2.13
CA ALA A 130 -6.29 -12.00 -0.97
C ALA A 130 -7.76 -11.55 -0.94
N LEU A 131 -8.31 -11.13 -2.09
CA LEU A 131 -9.70 -10.72 -2.22
C LEU A 131 -10.68 -11.85 -1.94
N ALA A 132 -10.38 -13.08 -2.39
CA ALA A 132 -11.20 -14.24 -2.06
C ALA A 132 -11.26 -14.46 -0.53
N VAL A 133 -10.12 -14.37 0.15
CA VAL A 133 -10.03 -14.55 1.61
C VAL A 133 -10.75 -13.43 2.37
N LEU A 134 -10.58 -12.18 1.94
CA LEU A 134 -11.28 -11.04 2.50
C LEU A 134 -12.80 -11.15 2.30
N HIS A 135 -13.23 -11.59 1.11
CA HIS A 135 -14.64 -11.84 0.79
C HIS A 135 -15.26 -12.90 1.70
N LEU A 136 -14.50 -13.94 2.04
CA LEU A 136 -14.90 -14.98 3.00
C LEU A 136 -14.89 -14.53 4.47
N GLY A 137 -14.60 -13.25 4.73
CA GLY A 137 -14.72 -12.64 6.05
C GLY A 137 -13.46 -12.70 6.91
N HIS A 138 -12.34 -13.20 6.39
CA HIS A 138 -11.05 -13.23 7.10
C HIS A 138 -10.40 -11.84 7.18
N ASN A 139 -9.34 -11.72 7.99
CA ASN A 139 -8.62 -10.47 8.22
C ASN A 139 -7.54 -10.20 7.15
N ALA A 140 -6.92 -9.02 7.18
CA ALA A 140 -5.91 -8.63 6.18
C ALA A 140 -4.65 -9.51 6.23
N GLU A 141 -4.26 -9.94 7.43
CA GLU A 141 -3.11 -10.84 7.65
C GLU A 141 -3.31 -12.19 6.96
N ALA A 142 -4.42 -12.88 7.25
CA ALA A 142 -4.77 -14.16 6.63
C ALA A 142 -4.89 -14.06 5.10
N ALA A 143 -5.36 -12.92 4.59
CA ALA A 143 -5.43 -12.66 3.16
C ALA A 143 -4.04 -12.60 2.51
N VAL A 144 -3.08 -11.96 3.18
CA VAL A 144 -1.68 -11.93 2.73
C VAL A 144 -1.00 -13.30 2.88
N GLU A 145 -1.21 -14.00 3.99
CA GLU A 145 -0.68 -15.36 4.18
C GLU A 145 -1.15 -16.32 3.08
N THR A 146 -2.44 -16.26 2.72
CA THR A 146 -2.97 -17.08 1.63
C THR A 146 -2.37 -16.70 0.28
N ALA A 147 -2.19 -15.39 0.02
CA ALA A 147 -1.52 -14.95 -1.19
C ALA A 147 -0.05 -15.39 -1.24
N ILE A 148 0.66 -15.44 -0.11
CA ILE A 148 2.02 -15.98 0.00
C ILE A 148 2.05 -17.47 -0.35
N GLU A 149 1.08 -18.24 0.14
CA GLU A 149 1.03 -19.68 -0.14
C GLU A 149 0.74 -19.99 -1.61
N LEU A 150 -0.11 -19.18 -2.26
CA LEU A 150 -0.63 -19.48 -3.60
C LEU A 150 0.08 -18.75 -4.74
N SER A 151 0.76 -17.63 -4.45
CA SER A 151 1.40 -16.80 -5.47
C SER A 151 2.91 -16.81 -5.32
N ILE A 152 3.61 -17.24 -6.38
CA ILE A 152 5.08 -17.16 -6.49
C ILE A 152 5.63 -15.72 -6.45
N TYR A 153 4.74 -14.74 -6.44
CA TYR A 153 5.03 -13.32 -6.44
C TYR A 153 4.83 -12.66 -5.08
N CYS A 154 4.55 -13.43 -4.04
CA CYS A 154 4.36 -12.98 -2.66
C CYS A 154 5.29 -13.78 -1.73
N GLU A 155 5.79 -13.16 -0.66
CA GLU A 155 6.72 -13.84 0.27
C GLU A 155 6.63 -13.32 1.71
N SER A 156 6.79 -14.23 2.68
CA SER A 156 6.90 -13.95 4.11
C SER A 156 8.13 -13.09 4.50
N PRO A 157 8.12 -12.41 5.65
CA PRO A 157 7.04 -12.34 6.64
C PRO A 157 5.93 -11.39 6.22
N VAL A 158 4.77 -11.59 6.83
CA VAL A 158 3.66 -10.64 6.78
C VAL A 158 3.95 -9.50 7.74
N GLN A 159 3.68 -8.28 7.29
CA GLN A 159 3.70 -7.07 8.10
C GLN A 159 2.27 -6.57 8.23
N VAL A 160 1.85 -6.19 9.44
CA VAL A 160 0.48 -5.78 9.71
C VAL A 160 0.48 -4.47 10.49
N VAL A 161 -0.30 -3.51 10.04
CA VAL A 161 -0.60 -2.27 10.77
C VAL A 161 -2.10 -2.24 11.04
N LYS A 162 -2.46 -2.02 12.31
CA LYS A 162 -3.85 -1.83 12.74
C LYS A 162 -4.00 -0.43 13.31
N LYS A 163 -5.02 0.30 12.86
CA LYS A 163 -5.35 1.62 13.37
C LYS A 163 -6.80 1.65 13.82
N LYS A 164 -7.06 2.36 14.92
CA LYS A 164 -8.40 2.61 15.40
C LYS A 164 -8.97 3.88 14.75
N SER A 165 -10.26 3.89 14.44
CA SER A 165 -10.99 5.12 14.15
C SER A 165 -10.93 6.03 15.37
N LYS A 166 -10.75 7.33 15.13
CA LYS A 166 -10.83 8.34 16.19
C LYS A 166 -12.27 8.55 16.64
#